data_AF-A0A5A7PAV8-F1
#
_entry.id   AF-A0A5A7PAV8-F1
#
_cell.length_a   1.000
_cell.length_b   1.000
_cell.length_c   1.000
_cell.angle_alpha   90.00
_cell.angle_beta   90.00
_cell.angle_gamma   90.00
#
_symmetry.space_group_name_H-M   'P 1'
#
loop_
_entity.id
_entity.type
_entity.pdbx_description
1 polymer ?
#
loop_
_entity_poly.entity_id
_entity_poly.type
_entity_poly.pdbx_seq_one_letter_code
_entity_poly.pdbx_strand_id
1 'polypeptide(L)'
;MTQLPMSASDPDNYPLAARSRLELDLKVLCEDYKFIVVAEQSDELFHVRRFVLPWMGPDGTLVDEVWYSGRFPEDSIPYKTVGFDVHKYHPHTGSLSYMDRTLDGLAFFIGPNDGFALQAAHYPGLKPDSIYYTDTRCMPDWSDQPYGGHDVGIFSYRDETIWPCYYSCDMSKAMKIVPAPKWFTPTNPV
;
A
#
# COMPACT_ATOMS: atom_id res chain seq x y z
N MET A 1 22.24 2.80 -26.52
CA MET A 1 21.32 2.41 -25.44
C MET A 1 22.15 2.10 -24.22
N THR A 2 22.16 3.00 -23.24
CA THR A 2 22.84 2.75 -21.96
C THR A 2 21.94 1.81 -21.17
N GLN A 3 22.41 0.60 -20.88
CA GLN A 3 21.72 -0.28 -19.92
C GLN A 3 21.60 0.48 -18.60
N LEU A 4 20.38 0.59 -18.06
CA LEU A 4 20.19 0.96 -16.66
C LEU A 4 21.06 0.01 -15.83
N PRO A 5 21.88 0.53 -14.90
CA PRO A 5 22.67 -0.34 -14.03
C PRO A 5 21.71 -1.31 -13.32
N MET A 6 22.00 -2.61 -13.40
CA MET A 6 21.23 -3.60 -12.65
C MET A 6 21.28 -3.19 -11.18
N SER A 7 20.11 -2.95 -10.60
CA SER A 7 20.04 -2.42 -9.25
C SER A 7 20.61 -3.44 -8.27
N ALA A 8 21.59 -3.04 -7.46
CA ALA A 8 22.04 -3.87 -6.35
C ALA A 8 20.91 -3.90 -5.31
N SER A 9 20.19 -5.02 -5.23
CA SER A 9 19.13 -5.24 -4.25
C SER A 9 19.72 -5.34 -2.83
N ASP A 10 19.01 -4.83 -1.83
CA ASP A 10 19.25 -5.10 -0.42
C ASP A 10 19.10 -6.62 -0.20
N PRO A 11 20.19 -7.39 -0.03
CA PRO A 11 20.13 -8.85 -0.07
C PRO A 11 19.36 -9.44 1.11
N ASP A 12 19.23 -8.68 2.20
CA ASP A 12 18.61 -9.14 3.43
C ASP A 12 17.12 -8.79 3.47
N ASN A 13 16.70 -7.71 2.80
CA ASN A 13 15.35 -7.15 2.94
C ASN A 13 14.62 -6.91 1.61
N TYR A 14 15.21 -7.26 0.47
CA TYR A 14 14.59 -7.15 -0.85
C TYR A 14 14.47 -8.53 -1.51
N PRO A 15 13.32 -8.87 -2.14
CA PRO A 15 12.17 -8.01 -2.42
C PRO A 15 11.11 -7.94 -1.30
N LEU A 16 11.36 -8.60 -0.17
CA LEU A 16 10.40 -8.72 0.93
C LEU A 16 11.16 -8.71 2.25
N ALA A 17 10.85 -7.73 3.11
CA ALA A 17 11.41 -7.66 4.44
C ALA A 17 10.50 -8.42 5.41
N ALA A 18 11.06 -9.09 6.41
CA ALA A 18 10.26 -9.70 7.46
C ALA A 18 11.06 -9.77 8.76
N ARG A 19 10.42 -9.41 9.87
CA ARG A 19 11.01 -9.41 11.22
C ARG A 19 10.76 -10.71 11.96
N SER A 20 9.81 -11.51 11.49
CA SER A 20 9.46 -12.79 12.10
C SER A 20 8.99 -13.78 11.04
N ARG A 21 9.05 -15.06 11.39
CA ARG A 21 8.49 -16.12 10.54
C ARG A 21 6.99 -15.93 10.31
N LEU A 22 6.26 -15.50 11.34
CA LEU A 22 4.81 -15.25 11.25
C LEU A 22 4.48 -14.12 10.25
N GLU A 23 5.24 -13.03 10.29
CA GLU A 23 5.08 -11.92 9.33
C GLU A 23 5.38 -12.38 7.90
N LEU A 24 6.46 -13.15 7.72
CA LEU A 24 6.80 -13.71 6.41
C LEU A 24 5.69 -14.62 5.88
N ASP A 25 5.20 -15.53 6.72
CA ASP A 25 4.11 -16.44 6.36
C ASP A 25 2.83 -15.66 6.02
N LEU A 26 2.52 -14.58 6.75
CA LEU A 26 1.39 -13.69 6.43
C LEU A 26 1.57 -12.99 5.07
N LYS A 27 2.76 -12.44 4.79
CA LYS A 27 3.06 -11.76 3.51
C LYS A 27 3.00 -12.73 2.32
N VAL A 28 3.32 -14.00 2.52
CA VAL A 28 3.18 -15.05 1.48
C VAL A 28 1.73 -15.31 1.10
N LEU A 29 0.77 -15.08 2.01
CA LEU A 29 -0.66 -15.20 1.73
C LEU A 29 -1.26 -13.95 1.07
N CYS A 30 -0.49 -12.86 0.93
CA CYS A 30 -0.98 -11.60 0.40
C CYS A 30 -0.83 -11.53 -1.12
N GLU A 31 -1.77 -10.85 -1.77
CA GLU A 31 -1.50 -10.17 -3.04
C GLU A 31 -0.54 -9.01 -2.78
N ASP A 32 0.47 -8.85 -3.63
CA ASP A 32 1.43 -7.75 -3.52
C ASP A 32 1.33 -6.77 -4.68
N TYR A 33 1.20 -5.49 -4.34
CA TYR A 33 1.15 -4.39 -5.29
C TYR A 33 2.41 -3.54 -5.15
N LYS A 34 2.99 -3.14 -6.28
CA LYS A 34 4.27 -2.42 -6.32
C LYS A 34 4.04 -1.01 -6.85
N PHE A 35 4.59 -0.03 -6.16
CA PHE A 35 4.50 1.38 -6.50
C PHE A 35 5.88 1.99 -6.57
N ILE A 36 6.03 2.92 -7.50
CA ILE A 36 7.11 3.88 -7.47
C ILE A 36 6.53 5.15 -6.85
N VAL A 37 7.22 5.67 -5.83
CA VAL A 37 6.82 6.88 -5.10
C VAL A 37 7.93 7.91 -5.24
N VAL A 38 7.58 9.12 -5.65
CA VAL A 38 8.50 10.26 -5.74
C VAL A 38 8.21 11.23 -4.61
N ALA A 39 9.22 11.59 -3.83
CA ALA A 39 9.11 12.68 -2.87
C ALA A 39 9.17 14.02 -3.61
N GLU A 40 8.05 14.76 -3.67
CA GLU A 40 7.92 15.93 -4.54
C GLU A 40 8.92 17.06 -4.20
N GLN A 41 9.39 17.15 -2.96
CA GLN A 41 10.32 18.21 -2.55
C GLN A 41 11.79 17.86 -2.76
N SER A 42 12.16 16.58 -2.74
CA SER A 42 13.55 16.12 -2.76
C SER A 42 13.93 15.34 -4.02
N ASP A 43 12.95 15.00 -4.87
CA ASP A 43 13.08 14.10 -6.02
C ASP A 43 13.64 12.71 -5.65
N GLU A 44 13.54 12.34 -4.36
CA GLU A 44 13.93 11.01 -3.89
C GLU A 44 12.92 9.97 -4.35
N LEU A 45 13.44 8.82 -4.79
CA LEU A 45 12.66 7.74 -5.36
C LEU A 45 12.57 6.57 -4.39
N PHE A 46 11.36 6.03 -4.24
CA PHE A 46 11.08 4.90 -3.37
C PHE A 46 10.34 3.81 -4.12
N HIS A 47 10.71 2.56 -3.88
CA HIS A 47 9.94 1.40 -4.25
C HIS A 47 9.11 0.97 -3.04
N VAL A 48 7.78 0.91 -3.21
CA VAL A 48 6.85 0.56 -2.15
C VAL A 48 6.11 -0.71 -2.54
N ARG A 49 6.09 -1.69 -1.64
CA ARG A 49 5.31 -2.91 -1.77
C ARG A 49 4.17 -2.89 -0.76
N ARG A 50 2.95 -3.03 -1.24
CA ARG A 50 1.73 -3.15 -0.44
C ARG A 50 1.34 -4.61 -0.36
N PHE A 51 0.99 -5.07 0.84
CA PHE A 51 0.48 -6.42 1.07
C PHE A 51 -1.01 -6.37 1.38
N VAL A 52 -1.82 -7.01 0.52
CA VAL A 52 -3.27 -7.07 0.62
C VAL A 52 -3.68 -8.52 0.84
N LEU A 53 -4.44 -8.78 1.89
CA LEU A 53 -5.08 -10.08 2.07
C LEU A 53 -6.32 -10.16 1.18
N PRO A 54 -6.39 -11.10 0.23
CA PRO A 54 -7.45 -11.14 -0.77
C PRO A 54 -8.80 -11.62 -0.21
N TRP A 55 -8.80 -12.41 0.87
CA TRP A 55 -10.00 -13.03 1.41
C TRP A 55 -10.17 -12.78 2.91
N MET A 56 -11.01 -11.80 3.22
CA MET A 56 -11.35 -11.42 4.59
C MET A 56 -12.79 -11.79 4.91
N GLY A 57 -13.01 -12.36 6.10
CA GLY A 57 -14.34 -12.59 6.64
C GLY A 57 -15.02 -11.27 7.03
N PRO A 58 -16.37 -11.25 7.18
CA PRO A 58 -17.10 -10.07 7.61
C PRO A 58 -16.68 -9.54 9.00
N ASP A 59 -16.11 -10.40 9.84
CA ASP A 59 -15.57 -10.07 11.16
C ASP A 59 -14.10 -9.61 11.12
N GLY A 60 -13.51 -9.52 9.93
CA GLY A 60 -12.10 -9.18 9.73
C GLY A 60 -11.13 -10.32 10.01
N THR A 61 -11.61 -11.56 10.12
CA THR A 61 -10.75 -12.74 10.22
C THR A 61 -10.21 -13.16 8.85
N LEU A 62 -9.02 -13.74 8.84
CA LEU A 62 -8.48 -14.44 7.69
C LEU A 62 -9.37 -15.64 7.37
N VAL A 63 -9.76 -15.78 6.11
CA VAL A 63 -10.52 -16.95 5.68
C VAL A 63 -9.70 -17.76 4.67
N ASP A 64 -9.55 -19.04 4.96
CA ASP A 64 -8.88 -20.01 4.09
C ASP A 64 -9.72 -20.25 2.82
N GLU A 65 -9.04 -20.38 1.67
CA GLU A 65 -9.59 -20.68 0.34
C GLU A 65 -10.65 -21.79 0.40
N VAL A 66 -10.47 -22.79 1.27
CA VAL A 66 -11.38 -23.94 1.41
C VAL A 66 -12.79 -23.53 1.85
N TRP A 67 -12.97 -22.45 2.61
CA TRP A 67 -14.29 -22.02 3.06
C TRP A 67 -15.14 -21.41 1.95
N TYR A 68 -14.48 -20.78 0.97
CA TYR A 68 -15.11 -19.99 -0.09
C TYR A 68 -15.04 -20.62 -1.49
N SER A 69 -14.06 -21.50 -1.75
CA SER A 69 -13.92 -22.23 -3.01
C SER A 69 -15.17 -23.06 -3.32
N GLY A 70 -16.09 -22.45 -4.06
CA GLY A 70 -17.34 -23.05 -4.53
C GLY A 70 -18.63 -22.43 -4.00
N ARG A 71 -18.60 -21.48 -3.05
CA ARG A 71 -19.82 -20.82 -2.54
C ARG A 71 -20.05 -19.40 -3.07
N PHE A 72 -18.98 -18.68 -3.43
CA PHE A 72 -19.06 -17.29 -3.84
C PHE A 72 -18.00 -16.98 -4.92
N PRO A 73 -18.28 -16.07 -5.88
CA PRO A 73 -17.25 -15.53 -6.77
C PRO A 73 -16.11 -14.89 -5.96
N GLU A 74 -14.86 -15.07 -6.37
CA GLU A 74 -13.66 -14.53 -5.69
C GLU A 74 -13.77 -13.00 -5.45
N ASP A 75 -14.34 -12.27 -6.41
CA ASP A 75 -14.55 -10.82 -6.37
C ASP A 75 -15.68 -10.36 -5.41
N SER A 76 -16.40 -11.31 -4.81
CA SER A 76 -17.48 -11.02 -3.85
C SER A 76 -17.05 -11.16 -2.40
N ILE A 77 -15.74 -11.22 -2.15
CA ILE A 77 -15.13 -11.30 -0.82
C ILE A 77 -14.37 -10.00 -0.57
N PRO A 78 -14.52 -9.37 0.60
CA PRO A 78 -13.76 -8.16 0.89
C PRO A 78 -12.29 -8.50 1.15
N TYR A 79 -11.43 -7.51 0.97
CA TYR A 79 -9.99 -7.63 1.11
C TYR A 79 -9.46 -6.46 1.94
N LYS A 80 -8.24 -6.60 2.45
CA LYS A 80 -7.68 -5.56 3.31
C LYS A 80 -6.17 -5.51 3.23
N THR A 81 -5.65 -4.29 3.23
CA THR A 81 -4.22 -4.03 3.43
C THR A 81 -3.79 -4.44 4.83
N VAL A 82 -2.64 -5.12 4.92
CA VAL A 82 -2.05 -5.52 6.20
C VAL A 82 -0.68 -4.93 6.46
N GLY A 83 0.01 -4.45 5.43
CA GLY A 83 1.33 -3.86 5.63
C GLY A 83 1.99 -3.36 4.36
N PHE A 84 3.18 -2.80 4.57
CA PHE A 84 4.00 -2.20 3.52
C PHE A 84 5.49 -2.46 3.76
N ASP A 85 6.22 -2.66 2.68
CA ASP A 85 7.68 -2.54 2.66
C ASP A 85 8.08 -1.34 1.79
N VAL A 86 9.02 -0.54 2.27
CA VAL A 86 9.52 0.63 1.56
C VAL A 86 11.02 0.52 1.42
N HIS A 87 11.52 0.72 0.20
CA HIS A 87 12.94 0.78 -0.10
C HIS A 87 13.25 2.09 -0.80
N LYS A 88 14.24 2.82 -0.28
CA LYS A 88 14.78 4.02 -0.92
C LYS A 88 15.76 3.63 -2.01
N TYR A 89 15.63 4.25 -3.18
CA TYR A 89 16.56 4.08 -4.29
C TYR A 89 17.68 5.11 -4.24
N HIS A 90 18.91 4.65 -4.44
CA HIS A 90 20.13 5.45 -4.46
C HIS A 90 20.68 5.49 -5.89
N PRO A 91 20.42 6.56 -6.67
CA PRO A 91 20.80 6.61 -8.09
C PRO A 91 22.30 6.49 -8.34
N HIS A 92 23.13 7.01 -7.42
CA HIS A 92 24.58 7.04 -7.59
C HIS A 92 25.20 5.63 -7.54
N THR A 93 24.67 4.77 -6.67
CA THR A 93 25.11 3.38 -6.49
C THR A 93 24.25 2.39 -7.26
N GLY A 94 23.07 2.82 -7.72
CA GLY A 94 22.04 1.95 -8.27
C GLY A 94 21.47 0.99 -7.22
N SER A 95 21.58 1.26 -5.93
CA SER A 95 21.15 0.34 -4.87
C SER A 95 19.82 0.70 -4.25
N LEU A 96 19.18 -0.26 -3.59
CA LEU A 96 18.01 -0.07 -2.75
C LEU A 96 18.41 -0.25 -1.28
N SER A 97 17.83 0.54 -0.37
CA SER A 97 17.96 0.35 1.08
C SER A 97 16.58 0.27 1.71
N TYR A 98 16.34 -0.77 2.52
CA TYR A 98 15.09 -0.87 3.28
C TYR A 98 14.94 0.28 4.29
N MET A 99 13.72 0.82 4.37
CA MET A 99 13.35 1.85 5.34
C MET A 99 12.77 1.16 6.58
N ASP A 100 13.48 1.17 7.71
CA ASP A 100 13.02 0.45 8.91
C ASP A 100 12.24 1.37 9.87
N ARG A 101 10.90 1.25 9.88
CA ARG A 101 9.97 2.00 10.77
C ARG A 101 10.06 3.53 10.70
N THR A 102 10.70 4.07 9.67
CA THR A 102 10.80 5.51 9.42
C THR A 102 10.66 5.77 7.93
N LEU A 103 10.02 6.87 7.57
CA LEU A 103 10.01 7.40 6.21
C LEU A 103 10.70 8.77 6.19
N ASP A 104 11.60 9.02 7.13
CA ASP A 104 12.30 10.30 7.33
C ASP A 104 11.31 11.48 7.49
N GLY A 105 10.17 11.22 8.13
CA GLY A 105 9.11 12.21 8.34
C GLY A 105 8.25 12.49 7.10
N LEU A 106 8.42 11.74 6.02
CA LEU A 106 7.55 11.80 4.84
C LEU A 106 6.19 11.17 5.12
N ALA A 107 5.17 11.69 4.44
CA ALA A 107 3.85 11.11 4.29
C ALA A 107 3.68 10.66 2.84
N PHE A 108 3.50 9.36 2.63
CA PHE A 108 3.35 8.75 1.31
C PHE A 108 1.89 8.68 0.92
N PHE A 109 1.60 8.85 -0.36
CA PHE A 109 0.26 8.75 -0.95
C PHE A 109 0.33 7.75 -2.08
N ILE A 110 -0.39 6.63 -1.92
CA ILE A 110 -0.39 5.52 -2.88
C ILE A 110 -1.82 5.12 -3.20
N GLY A 111 -2.06 4.70 -4.43
CA GLY A 111 -3.38 4.35 -4.93
C GLY A 111 -3.29 3.84 -6.36
N PRO A 112 -4.38 3.90 -7.13
CA PRO A 112 -4.39 3.47 -8.54
C PRO A 112 -3.45 4.25 -9.48
N ASN A 113 -2.97 5.41 -9.06
CA ASN A 113 -2.08 6.28 -9.83
C ASN A 113 -0.63 6.12 -9.33
N ASP A 114 0.32 6.75 -10.03
CA ASP A 114 1.68 6.90 -9.51
C ASP A 114 1.66 7.54 -8.11
N GLY A 115 2.50 7.00 -7.22
CA GLY A 115 2.54 7.47 -5.84
C GLY A 115 3.45 8.69 -5.68
N PHE A 116 3.16 9.49 -4.67
CA PHE A 116 3.99 10.64 -4.31
C PHE A 116 4.15 10.72 -2.79
N ALA A 117 5.17 11.46 -2.34
CA ALA A 117 5.41 11.70 -0.92
C ALA A 117 5.62 13.19 -0.65
N LEU A 118 5.19 13.61 0.54
CA LEU A 118 5.30 14.99 1.02
C LEU A 118 5.99 15.02 2.38
N GLN A 119 6.81 16.03 2.64
CA GLN A 119 7.33 16.25 4.00
C GLN A 119 6.20 16.64 4.95
N ALA A 120 5.84 15.76 5.90
CA ALA A 120 4.70 16.00 6.78
C ALA A 120 4.85 17.29 7.63
N ALA A 121 6.09 17.66 7.97
CA ALA A 121 6.39 18.88 8.72
C ALA A 121 5.94 20.18 8.01
N HIS A 122 5.76 20.16 6.68
CA HIS A 122 5.27 21.31 5.92
C HIS A 122 3.74 21.40 5.86
N TYR A 123 3.02 20.36 6.31
CA TYR A 123 1.57 20.25 6.19
C TYR A 123 0.95 19.83 7.52
N PRO A 124 0.36 20.76 8.30
CA PRO A 124 -0.14 20.50 9.66
C PRO A 124 -1.19 19.37 9.81
N GLY A 125 -1.81 18.93 8.71
CA GLY A 125 -2.77 17.81 8.71
C GLY A 125 -2.15 16.44 8.42
N LEU A 126 -0.88 16.37 8.01
CA LEU A 126 -0.20 15.13 7.67
C LEU A 126 0.49 14.52 8.87
N LYS A 127 0.44 13.19 8.94
CA LYS A 127 1.18 12.42 9.95
C LYS A 127 2.56 12.07 9.38
N PRO A 128 3.66 12.37 10.08
CA PRO A 128 4.97 11.89 9.66
C PRO A 128 5.03 10.36 9.71
N ASP A 129 5.91 9.77 8.91
CA ASP A 129 6.14 8.32 8.85
C ASP A 129 4.85 7.54 8.60
N SER A 130 4.03 8.00 7.65
CA SER A 130 2.75 7.38 7.35
C SER A 130 2.50 7.20 5.85
N ILE A 131 1.68 6.21 5.52
CA ILE A 131 1.28 5.88 4.15
C ILE A 131 -0.23 5.99 4.05
N TYR A 132 -0.70 7.01 3.34
CA TYR A 132 -2.08 7.23 2.95
C TYR A 132 -2.37 6.40 1.70
N TYR A 133 -3.21 5.38 1.83
CA TYR A 133 -3.46 4.46 0.73
C TYR A 133 -4.92 4.48 0.32
N THR A 134 -5.17 4.37 -0.98
CA THR A 134 -6.49 4.05 -1.52
C THR A 134 -6.48 2.70 -2.21
N ASP A 135 -7.67 2.14 -2.40
CA ASP A 135 -7.86 0.84 -3.01
C ASP A 135 -7.26 0.79 -4.43
N THR A 136 -6.38 -0.17 -4.69
CA THR A 136 -5.69 -0.34 -5.97
C THR A 136 -6.35 -1.39 -6.87
N ARG A 137 -7.36 -2.10 -6.36
CA ARG A 137 -8.16 -3.01 -7.17
C ARG A 137 -9.12 -2.15 -7.99
N CYS A 138 -8.68 -1.75 -9.19
CA CYS A 138 -9.48 -1.03 -10.17
C CYS A 138 -10.55 -1.94 -10.79
N MET A 139 -11.58 -2.27 -10.01
CA MET A 139 -12.77 -2.88 -10.57
C MET A 139 -13.51 -1.84 -11.42
N PRO A 140 -14.07 -2.22 -12.58
CA PRO A 140 -14.85 -1.29 -13.37
C PRO A 140 -16.05 -0.77 -12.57
N ASP A 141 -16.37 0.53 -12.69
CA ASP A 141 -17.46 1.16 -11.93
C ASP A 141 -18.81 0.44 -12.10
N TRP A 142 -19.02 -0.16 -13.27
CA TRP A 142 -20.18 -0.92 -13.73
C TRP A 142 -20.20 -2.39 -13.30
N SER A 143 -19.23 -2.81 -12.47
CA SER A 143 -19.22 -4.13 -11.86
C SER A 143 -20.32 -4.26 -10.78
N ASP A 144 -21.15 -5.30 -10.84
CA ASP A 144 -22.17 -5.59 -9.83
C ASP A 144 -21.60 -6.22 -8.53
N GLN A 145 -20.27 -6.21 -8.37
CA GLN A 145 -19.61 -6.79 -7.20
C GLN A 145 -19.92 -5.97 -5.93
N PRO A 146 -20.15 -6.63 -4.78
CA PRO A 146 -20.52 -5.96 -3.54
C PRO A 146 -19.37 -5.18 -2.88
N TYR A 147 -18.12 -5.45 -3.29
CA TYR A 147 -16.91 -4.85 -2.74
C TYR A 147 -16.04 -4.22 -3.84
N GLY A 148 -15.20 -3.27 -3.42
CA GLY A 148 -14.30 -2.51 -4.31
C GLY A 148 -14.18 -1.04 -3.88
N GLY A 149 -13.02 -0.43 -4.02
CA GLY A 149 -12.80 0.96 -3.61
C GLY A 149 -12.74 1.20 -2.09
N HIS A 150 -12.95 0.16 -1.28
CA HIS A 150 -13.18 0.25 0.16
C HIS A 150 -11.90 0.15 0.99
N ASP A 151 -10.84 -0.45 0.45
CA ASP A 151 -9.57 -0.63 1.17
C ASP A 151 -8.75 0.68 1.16
N VAL A 152 -9.15 1.59 2.04
CA VAL A 152 -8.64 2.95 2.19
C VAL A 152 -8.25 3.19 3.64
N GLY A 153 -7.08 3.78 3.87
CA GLY A 153 -6.59 4.00 5.23
C GLY A 153 -5.30 4.80 5.33
N ILE A 154 -4.86 5.00 6.56
CA ILE A 154 -3.56 5.58 6.90
C ILE A 154 -2.78 4.52 7.66
N PHE A 155 -1.68 4.04 7.08
CA PHE A 155 -0.76 3.13 7.75
C PHE A 155 0.31 3.95 8.49
N SER A 156 0.41 3.81 9.81
CA SER A 156 1.56 4.28 10.59
C SER A 156 2.73 3.36 10.28
N TYR A 157 3.74 3.87 9.58
CA TYR A 157 4.92 3.08 9.21
C TYR A 157 5.79 2.75 10.42
N ARG A 158 5.79 3.65 11.41
CA ARG A 158 6.50 3.46 12.68
C ARG A 158 5.91 2.36 13.54
N ASP A 159 4.59 2.42 13.73
CA ASP A 159 3.87 1.55 14.67
C ASP A 159 3.29 0.31 14.00
N GLU A 160 3.31 0.25 12.66
CA GLU A 160 2.71 -0.82 11.84
C GLU A 160 1.20 -0.99 12.14
N THR A 161 0.50 0.15 12.29
CA THR A 161 -0.95 0.19 12.59
C THR A 161 -1.74 0.91 11.50
N ILE A 162 -2.97 0.47 11.27
CA ILE A 162 -3.88 1.07 10.28
C ILE A 162 -4.95 1.90 10.97
N TRP A 163 -5.12 3.12 10.47
CA TRP A 163 -6.11 4.09 10.94
C TRP A 163 -7.12 4.41 9.82
N PRO A 164 -8.38 4.72 10.19
CA PRO A 164 -9.38 5.24 9.26
C PRO A 164 -8.89 6.49 8.51
N CYS A 165 -9.15 6.55 7.19
CA CYS A 165 -8.92 7.73 6.36
C CYS A 165 -10.26 8.17 5.74
N TYR A 166 -11.02 8.98 6.47
CA TYR A 166 -12.39 9.43 6.13
C TYR A 166 -13.46 8.32 6.07
N TYR A 167 -13.07 7.08 5.79
CA TYR A 167 -13.91 5.88 5.77
C TYR A 167 -13.52 4.91 6.89
N SER A 168 -14.47 4.07 7.31
CA SER A 168 -14.23 3.04 8.33
C SER A 168 -13.34 1.93 7.81
N CYS A 169 -12.43 1.42 8.67
CA CYS A 169 -11.64 0.21 8.40
C CYS A 169 -12.31 -1.09 8.92
N ASP A 170 -13.56 -0.98 9.37
CA ASP A 170 -14.39 -2.09 9.89
C ASP A 170 -14.93 -2.94 8.73
N MET A 171 -14.44 -4.17 8.61
CA MET A 171 -14.79 -5.07 7.51
C MET A 171 -16.27 -5.46 7.50
N SER A 172 -16.94 -5.44 8.66
CA SER A 172 -18.38 -5.73 8.74
C SER A 172 -19.26 -4.67 8.08
N LYS A 173 -18.67 -3.50 7.83
CA LYS A 173 -19.29 -2.34 7.17
C LYS A 173 -18.62 -2.01 5.84
N ALA A 174 -17.71 -2.87 5.36
CA ALA A 174 -17.09 -2.69 4.06
C ALA A 174 -18.19 -2.74 2.99
N MET A 175 -18.23 -1.72 2.15
CA MET A 175 -19.14 -1.62 1.02
C MET A 175 -18.39 -1.05 -0.17
N LYS A 176 -18.82 -1.39 -1.38
CA LYS A 176 -18.27 -0.80 -2.59
C LYS A 176 -18.30 0.74 -2.54
N ILE A 177 -17.17 1.38 -2.81
CA ILE A 177 -17.04 2.83 -3.01
C ILE A 177 -16.84 3.08 -4.50
N VAL A 178 -17.75 3.86 -5.11
CA VAL A 178 -17.72 4.19 -6.54
C VAL A 178 -17.88 5.71 -6.73
N PRO A 179 -16.95 6.38 -7.44
CA PRO A 179 -15.70 5.83 -7.97
C PRO A 179 -14.70 5.50 -6.85
N ALA A 180 -13.74 4.61 -7.13
CA ALA A 180 -12.67 4.30 -6.18
C ALA A 180 -11.88 5.59 -5.82
N PRO A 181 -11.61 5.87 -4.53
CA PRO A 181 -10.87 7.06 -4.14
C PRO A 181 -9.48 7.10 -4.77
N LYS A 182 -9.06 8.29 -5.20
CA LYS A 182 -7.74 8.54 -5.81
C LYS A 182 -7.09 9.74 -5.17
N TRP A 183 -5.77 9.68 -5.03
CA TRP A 183 -4.97 10.83 -4.61
C TRP A 183 -4.66 11.73 -5.78
N PHE A 184 -4.64 13.02 -5.50
CA PHE A 184 -4.24 14.08 -6.41
C PHE A 184 -3.28 14.99 -5.67
N THR A 185 -2.21 15.41 -6.33
CA THR A 185 -1.35 16.47 -5.82
C THR A 185 -1.85 17.78 -6.38
N PRO A 186 -1.95 18.85 -5.56
CA PRO A 186 -2.21 20.18 -6.06
C PRO A 186 -0.90 20.73 -6.66
N THR A 187 -0.34 20.05 -7.65
CA THR A 187 0.75 20.63 -8.44
C THR A 187 0.17 21.75 -9.29
N ASN A 188 0.69 22.97 -9.12
CA ASN A 188 0.36 24.07 -10.03
C ASN A 188 0.82 23.67 -11.44
N PRO A 189 -0.02 23.79 -12.48
CA PRO A 189 0.47 23.68 -13.85
C PRO A 189 1.56 24.74 -14.04
N VAL A 190 2.73 24.28 -14.47
CA VAL A 190 3.86 25.13 -14.88
C VAL A 190 3.45 25.98 -16.08
#